data_AF-B6HJU8-F1
#
_entry.id   AF-B6HJU8-F1
#
_cell.length_a   1.000
_cell.length_b   1.000
_cell.length_c   1.000
_cell.angle_alpha   90.00
_cell.angle_beta   90.00
_cell.angle_gamma   90.00
#
_symmetry.space_group_name_H-M   'P 1'
#
loop_
_entity.id
_entity.type
_entity.pdbx_description
1 polymer ?
#
loop_
_entity_poly.entity_id
_entity_poly.type
_entity_poly.pdbx_seq_one_letter_code
_entity_poly.pdbx_strand_id
1 'polypeptide(L)'
;MADFIMPRTNCQDPDVLSSDKKAKTQHKLPKPYINLATLWCLQCFRCAVRHLDEEPFDVFHVACSIDVRCPLTCDECKDRDDKCDWIPQGIRGHVFELMALIKFVEKYWTDDIAYKDGYESQEKAYAELGTAINGLCTAFDDLVETHKKDHMLTGNVSDEAKAGYFAWCEARQHMVRPNTQYIEGLHFQYARRATEHLRLRMGEGASISWAAAICAFYLAVTSTVEKYVTSWSYSIVDQFPLEIPDL
;
A
#
# COMPACT_ATOMS: atom_id res chain seq x y z
N MET A 1 -16.55 22.12 -4.69
CA MET A 1 -15.51 21.29 -4.04
C MET A 1 -16.25 20.15 -3.38
N ALA A 2 -16.09 18.93 -3.87
CA ALA A 2 -16.87 17.77 -3.43
C ALA A 2 -16.01 16.90 -2.51
N ASP A 3 -16.58 16.54 -1.35
CA ASP A 3 -15.92 15.79 -0.28
C ASP A 3 -15.59 14.36 -0.70
N PHE A 4 -14.31 14.02 -0.56
CA PHE A 4 -13.81 12.66 -0.65
C PHE A 4 -14.28 11.93 0.63
N ILE A 5 -15.16 10.94 0.48
CA ILE A 5 -15.75 10.23 1.61
C ILE A 5 -14.66 9.33 2.24
N MET A 6 -14.07 9.82 3.34
CA MET A 6 -13.27 9.02 4.26
C MET A 6 -14.12 7.90 4.87
N PRO A 7 -13.52 6.76 5.27
CA PRO A 7 -14.20 5.74 6.07
C PRO A 7 -14.74 6.39 7.35
N ARG A 8 -16.06 6.29 7.58
CA ARG A 8 -16.71 6.78 8.80
C ARG A 8 -16.10 6.05 10.01
N THR A 9 -15.25 6.74 10.75
CA THR A 9 -14.91 6.35 12.12
C THR A 9 -16.03 6.89 13.01
N ASN A 10 -16.93 5.99 13.44
CA ASN A 10 -17.95 6.30 14.43
C ASN A 10 -17.27 6.57 15.78
N CYS A 11 -16.89 7.82 16.05
CA CYS A 11 -16.65 8.28 17.41
C CYS A 11 -17.95 8.93 17.90
N GLN A 12 -18.66 8.23 18.77
CA GLN A 12 -19.79 8.79 19.52
C GLN A 12 -19.27 9.86 20.48
N ASP A 13 -19.78 11.08 20.37
CA ASP A 13 -19.68 12.12 21.39
C ASP A 13 -20.57 11.76 22.59
N PRO A 14 -20.13 12.07 23.82
CA PRO A 14 -21.04 12.48 24.88
C PRO A 14 -20.99 14.01 25.03
N ASP A 15 -22.13 14.64 24.77
CA ASP A 15 -22.52 15.96 25.25
C ASP A 15 -22.18 16.14 26.74
N VAL A 16 -21.40 17.17 27.08
CA VAL A 16 -21.60 17.92 28.33
C VAL A 16 -21.24 19.40 28.12
N LEU A 17 -22.28 20.23 28.21
CA LEU A 17 -22.25 21.68 28.36
C LEU A 17 -21.36 22.13 29.54
N SER A 18 -20.46 23.10 29.33
CA SER A 18 -20.04 24.01 30.40
C SER A 18 -19.43 25.29 29.85
N SER A 19 -20.12 26.41 30.10
CA SER A 19 -19.62 27.78 29.96
C SER A 19 -18.53 28.04 31.00
N ASP A 20 -17.35 28.51 30.59
CA ASP A 20 -16.64 29.57 31.31
C ASP A 20 -15.46 30.17 30.55
N LYS A 21 -15.46 31.50 30.44
CA LYS A 21 -14.36 32.33 29.93
C LYS A 21 -13.20 32.32 30.93
N LYS A 22 -12.06 31.73 30.57
CA LYS A 22 -10.75 32.08 31.13
C LYS A 22 -9.65 31.88 30.09
N ALA A 23 -8.88 32.95 29.87
CA ALA A 23 -7.67 32.94 29.07
C ALA A 23 -6.73 31.83 29.54
N LYS A 24 -6.54 30.82 28.70
CA LYS A 24 -5.53 29.78 28.88
C LYS A 24 -4.69 29.79 27.62
N THR A 25 -3.38 29.98 27.81
CA THR A 25 -2.33 29.59 26.88
C THR A 25 -2.71 28.20 26.36
N GLN A 26 -3.20 28.12 25.12
CA GLN A 26 -3.51 26.84 24.53
C GLN A 26 -2.19 26.11 24.39
N HIS A 27 -1.91 25.21 25.34
CA HIS A 27 -1.07 24.06 25.05
C HIS A 27 -1.64 23.46 23.77
N LYS A 28 -0.92 23.60 22.65
CA LYS A 28 -1.28 22.94 21.40
C LYS A 28 -1.36 21.47 21.74
N LEU A 29 -2.59 20.97 21.90
CA LEU A 29 -2.84 19.55 22.04
C LEU A 29 -2.09 18.85 20.91
N PRO A 30 -1.42 17.72 21.16
CA PRO A 30 -0.78 16.93 20.12
C PRO A 30 -1.78 16.79 18.97
N LYS A 31 -1.39 17.25 17.79
CA LYS A 31 -2.28 17.14 16.64
C LYS A 31 -2.53 15.65 16.42
N PRO A 32 -3.79 15.19 16.33
CA PRO A 32 -4.06 13.80 16.05
C PRO A 32 -3.61 13.51 14.62
N TYR A 33 -2.55 12.73 14.48
CA TYR A 33 -2.04 12.24 13.21
C TYR A 33 -2.36 10.76 13.06
N ILE A 34 -2.74 10.35 11.86
CA ILE A 34 -2.87 8.95 11.50
C ILE A 34 -1.74 8.63 10.52
N ASN A 35 -0.85 7.69 10.89
CA ASN A 35 0.10 7.11 9.96
C ASN A 35 -0.62 6.09 9.08
N LEU A 36 -0.47 6.25 7.76
CA LEU A 36 -1.27 5.54 6.77
C LEU A 36 -0.48 4.41 6.12
N ALA A 37 -0.25 3.32 6.87
CA ALA A 37 0.47 2.14 6.37
C ALA A 37 -0.06 1.62 5.01
N THR A 38 -1.35 1.77 4.74
CA THR A 38 -2.01 1.32 3.49
C THR A 38 -2.95 2.37 2.90
N LEU A 39 -2.96 3.58 3.46
CA LEU A 39 -3.84 4.67 3.05
C LEU A 39 -3.05 5.85 2.45
N TRP A 40 -1.77 5.65 2.14
CA TRP A 40 -0.92 6.64 1.50
C TRP A 40 -1.45 7.09 0.12
N CYS A 41 -0.99 8.25 -0.35
CA CYS A 41 -1.31 8.80 -1.66
C CYS A 41 -0.25 8.39 -2.68
N LEU A 42 -0.61 8.41 -3.97
CA LEU A 42 0.25 8.01 -5.08
C LEU A 42 1.52 8.87 -5.18
N GLN A 43 1.44 10.16 -4.82
CA GLN A 43 2.60 11.04 -4.82
C GLN A 43 3.63 10.64 -3.76
N CYS A 44 3.19 10.38 -2.52
CA CYS A 44 4.07 9.86 -1.46
C CYS A 44 4.68 8.50 -1.84
N PHE A 45 3.89 7.63 -2.47
CA PHE A 45 4.39 6.36 -2.97
C PHE A 45 5.49 6.52 -4.02
N ARG A 46 5.27 7.37 -5.03
CA ARG A 46 6.29 7.68 -6.05
C ARG A 46 7.54 8.31 -5.43
N CYS A 47 7.40 9.10 -4.36
CA CYS A 47 8.56 9.58 -3.60
C CYS A 47 9.32 8.42 -2.92
N ALA A 48 8.62 7.47 -2.30
CA ALA A 48 9.25 6.30 -1.68
C ALA A 48 9.94 5.39 -2.71
N VAL A 49 9.36 5.24 -3.90
CA VAL A 49 9.98 4.48 -5.01
C VAL A 49 11.29 5.14 -5.45
N ARG A 50 11.30 6.46 -5.65
CA ARG A 50 12.55 7.19 -5.97
C ARG A 50 13.60 7.04 -4.88
N HIS A 51 13.20 7.03 -3.61
CA HIS A 51 14.14 6.84 -2.51
C HIS A 51 14.75 5.43 -2.49
N LEU A 52 13.98 4.40 -2.87
CA LEU A 52 14.50 3.03 -3.02
C LEU A 52 15.58 2.94 -4.11
N ASP A 53 15.46 3.71 -5.19
CA ASP A 53 16.48 3.77 -6.25
C ASP A 53 17.78 4.44 -5.76
N GLU A 54 17.66 5.40 -4.84
CA GLU A 54 18.79 6.14 -4.26
C GLU A 54 19.47 5.33 -3.14
N GLU A 55 18.69 4.64 -2.31
CA GLU A 55 19.13 3.90 -1.12
C GLU A 55 18.56 2.46 -1.15
N PRO A 56 19.11 1.55 -1.98
CA PRO A 56 18.56 0.20 -2.20
C PRO A 56 18.70 -0.73 -0.98
N PHE A 57 19.44 -0.30 0.04
CA PHE A 57 19.66 -1.03 1.27
C PHE A 57 18.60 -0.73 2.34
N ASP A 58 17.77 0.31 2.14
CA ASP A 58 16.73 0.66 3.07
C ASP A 58 15.43 -0.11 2.80
N VAL A 59 14.73 -0.45 3.88
CA VAL A 59 13.42 -1.10 3.78
C VAL A 59 12.43 -0.13 3.14
N PHE A 60 11.77 -0.59 2.07
CA PHE A 60 10.76 0.21 1.39
C PHE A 60 9.62 0.60 2.34
N HIS A 61 9.44 1.91 2.54
CA HIS A 61 8.41 2.46 3.39
C HIS A 61 7.83 3.75 2.79
N VAL A 62 6.50 3.84 2.74
CA VAL A 62 5.81 5.04 2.26
C VAL A 62 5.48 5.94 3.45
N ALA A 63 6.25 7.02 3.61
CA ALA A 63 5.90 8.08 4.56
C ALA A 63 4.68 8.85 4.03
N CYS A 64 3.56 8.76 4.75
CA CYS A 64 2.36 9.55 4.49
C CYS A 64 1.49 9.63 5.75
N SER A 65 1.27 10.85 6.25
CA SER A 65 0.39 11.14 7.37
C SER A 65 -0.69 12.14 6.99
N ILE A 66 -1.86 12.00 7.60
CA ILE A 66 -2.95 12.97 7.48
C ILE A 66 -3.20 13.61 8.85
N ASP A 67 -3.32 14.95 8.89
CA ASP A 67 -3.96 15.66 10.00
C ASP A 67 -5.47 15.41 9.91
N VAL A 68 -6.04 14.75 10.92
CA VAL A 68 -7.46 14.37 10.96
C VAL A 68 -8.39 15.58 10.80
N ARG A 69 -7.93 16.79 11.12
CA ARG A 69 -8.70 18.03 10.98
C ARG A 69 -8.72 18.58 9.55
N CYS A 70 -7.83 18.13 8.67
CA CYS A 70 -7.77 18.54 7.28
C CYS A 70 -7.37 17.35 6.39
N PRO A 71 -8.29 16.40 6.14
CA PRO A 71 -7.97 15.16 5.43
C PRO A 71 -7.79 15.31 3.91
N LEU A 72 -7.87 16.55 3.39
CA LEU A 72 -7.79 16.81 1.96
C LEU A 72 -6.39 16.57 1.40
N THR A 73 -5.36 16.82 2.20
CA THR A 73 -3.96 16.61 1.82
C THR A 73 -3.19 15.94 2.95
N CYS A 74 -2.24 15.08 2.60
CA CYS A 74 -1.27 14.55 3.55
C CYS A 74 -0.22 15.63 3.88
N ASP A 75 0.42 15.50 5.04
CA ASP A 75 1.44 16.45 5.50
C ASP A 75 2.63 16.49 4.54
N GLU A 76 3.06 15.34 4.04
CA GLU A 76 4.20 15.23 3.11
C GLU A 76 4.00 16.00 1.81
N CYS A 77 2.84 15.86 1.16
CA CYS A 77 2.54 16.63 -0.04
C CYS A 77 2.36 18.11 0.28
N LYS A 78 1.77 18.44 1.43
CA LYS A 78 1.60 19.83 1.86
C LYS A 78 2.94 20.52 2.07
N ASP A 79 3.88 19.85 2.72
CA ASP A 79 5.22 20.39 2.99
C ASP A 79 6.05 20.57 1.71
N ARG A 80 5.74 19.78 0.67
CA ARG A 80 6.35 19.88 -0.67
C ARG A 80 5.62 20.82 -1.64
N ASP A 81 4.51 21.43 -1.23
CA ASP A 81 3.58 22.18 -2.11
C ASP A 81 3.09 21.34 -3.32
N ASP A 82 2.93 20.03 -3.11
CA ASP A 82 2.47 19.06 -4.10
C ASP A 82 0.96 18.77 -3.96
N LYS A 83 0.33 18.38 -5.06
CA LYS A 83 -1.05 17.89 -5.05
C LYS A 83 -1.11 16.43 -4.57
N CYS A 84 -1.91 16.16 -3.55
CA CYS A 84 -2.23 14.77 -3.18
C CYS A 84 -3.08 14.09 -4.26
N ASP A 85 -2.65 12.90 -4.66
CA ASP A 85 -3.37 12.02 -5.58
C ASP A 85 -3.70 10.71 -4.87
N TRP A 86 -4.94 10.55 -4.43
CA TRP A 86 -5.36 9.38 -3.66
C TRP A 86 -5.58 8.17 -4.56
N ILE A 87 -5.16 6.99 -4.10
CA ILE A 87 -5.41 5.73 -4.82
C ILE A 87 -6.93 5.47 -4.89
N PRO A 88 -7.48 5.21 -6.09
CA PRO A 88 -8.91 4.96 -6.27
C PRO A 88 -9.42 3.78 -5.43
N GLN A 89 -10.59 3.95 -4.81
CA GLN A 89 -11.26 2.95 -3.95
C GLN A 89 -11.38 1.56 -4.61
N GLY A 90 -11.73 1.55 -5.89
CA GLY A 90 -12.00 0.36 -6.69
C GLY A 90 -10.84 -0.60 -6.87
N ILE A 91 -9.62 -0.17 -6.52
CA ILE A 91 -8.40 -0.99 -6.58
C ILE A 91 -7.67 -1.05 -5.25
N ARG A 92 -8.32 -0.66 -4.14
CA ARG A 92 -7.70 -0.63 -2.82
C ARG A 92 -7.18 -1.98 -2.37
N GLY A 93 -7.77 -3.08 -2.81
CA GLY A 93 -7.26 -4.42 -2.51
C GLY A 93 -5.85 -4.66 -3.07
N HIS A 94 -5.50 -4.09 -4.22
CA HIS A 94 -4.15 -4.21 -4.79
C HIS A 94 -3.09 -3.47 -3.96
N VAL A 95 -3.47 -2.41 -3.22
CA VAL A 95 -2.57 -1.77 -2.24
C VAL A 95 -2.18 -2.77 -1.15
N PHE A 96 -3.15 -3.55 -0.66
CA PHE A 96 -2.87 -4.56 0.35
C PHE A 96 -2.07 -5.73 -0.20
N GLU A 97 -2.26 -6.12 -1.46
CA GLU A 97 -1.40 -7.12 -2.12
C GLU A 97 0.05 -6.64 -2.21
N LEU A 98 0.26 -5.41 -2.68
CA LEU A 98 1.60 -4.79 -2.72
C LEU A 98 2.25 -4.80 -1.33
N MET A 99 1.51 -4.36 -0.30
CA MET A 99 2.03 -4.32 1.08
C MET A 99 2.27 -5.72 1.66
N ALA A 100 1.48 -6.72 1.27
CA ALA A 100 1.72 -8.11 1.65
C ALA A 100 3.06 -8.61 1.09
N LEU A 101 3.33 -8.33 -0.18
CA LEU A 101 4.56 -8.73 -0.87
C LEU A 101 5.80 -8.01 -0.32
N ILE A 102 5.69 -6.70 -0.06
CA ILE A 102 6.77 -5.92 0.58
C ILE A 102 7.07 -6.47 1.98
N LYS A 103 6.05 -6.70 2.82
CA LYS A 103 6.27 -7.27 4.15
C LYS A 103 6.78 -8.71 4.12
N PHE A 104 6.44 -9.47 3.10
CA PHE A 104 6.95 -10.83 2.92
C PHE A 104 8.46 -10.84 2.69
N VAL A 105 8.98 -9.88 1.90
CA VAL A 105 10.41 -9.80 1.56
C VAL A 105 11.23 -9.02 2.59
N GLU A 106 10.62 -8.10 3.34
CA GLU A 106 11.28 -7.29 4.38
C GLU A 106 12.01 -8.12 5.43
N LYS A 107 11.56 -9.36 5.71
CA LYS A 107 12.25 -10.26 6.64
C LYS A 107 13.71 -10.52 6.24
N TYR A 108 14.03 -10.42 4.95
CA TYR A 108 15.40 -10.59 4.46
C TYR A 108 16.30 -9.39 4.78
N TRP A 109 15.76 -8.21 5.11
CA TRP A 109 16.53 -7.03 5.54
C TRP A 109 16.89 -7.02 7.03
N THR A 110 16.72 -8.14 7.73
CA THR A 110 16.95 -8.22 9.19
C THR A 110 18.24 -8.98 9.51
N ASP A 111 18.85 -8.66 10.67
CA ASP A 111 20.08 -9.30 11.16
C ASP A 111 19.88 -10.80 11.50
N ASP A 112 18.63 -11.27 11.56
CA ASP A 112 18.27 -12.65 11.90
C ASP A 112 18.48 -13.63 10.72
N ILE A 113 18.86 -13.13 9.54
CA ILE A 113 19.07 -13.94 8.33
C ILE A 113 20.56 -14.21 8.11
N ALA A 114 20.93 -15.49 8.12
CA ALA A 114 22.30 -15.89 7.80
C ALA A 114 22.50 -16.07 6.28
N TYR A 115 23.54 -15.44 5.74
CA TYR A 115 23.90 -15.47 4.32
C TYR A 115 25.12 -16.38 4.07
N LYS A 116 25.14 -17.08 2.92
CA LYS A 116 26.12 -18.15 2.62
C LYS A 116 27.58 -17.67 2.67
N ASP A 117 27.84 -16.45 2.17
CA ASP A 117 29.17 -15.82 2.17
C ASP A 117 29.20 -14.57 3.07
N GLY A 118 28.35 -14.52 4.10
CA GLY A 118 28.24 -13.36 4.98
C GLY A 118 27.86 -12.09 4.24
N TYR A 119 28.57 -11.00 4.53
CA TYR A 119 28.24 -9.65 4.05
C TYR A 119 28.19 -9.51 2.52
N GLU A 120 29.09 -10.19 1.78
CA GLU A 120 29.09 -10.11 0.31
C GLU A 120 27.81 -10.70 -0.30
N SER A 121 27.35 -11.84 0.24
CA SER A 121 26.08 -12.45 -0.17
C SER A 121 24.88 -11.59 0.25
N GLN A 122 24.95 -10.95 1.42
CA GLN A 122 23.91 -10.04 1.91
C GLN A 122 23.74 -8.83 1.00
N GLU A 123 24.83 -8.14 0.66
CA GLU A 123 24.79 -6.95 -0.20
C GLU A 123 24.19 -7.26 -1.59
N LYS A 124 24.59 -8.39 -2.19
CA LYS A 124 24.03 -8.85 -3.47
C LYS A 124 22.56 -9.23 -3.36
N ALA A 125 22.16 -9.88 -2.25
CA ALA A 125 20.77 -10.18 -2.02
C ALA A 125 19.93 -8.91 -1.88
N TYR A 126 20.39 -7.89 -1.15
CA TYR A 126 19.68 -6.62 -1.01
C TYR A 126 19.50 -5.91 -2.36
N ALA A 127 20.54 -5.89 -3.20
CA ALA A 127 20.43 -5.32 -4.54
C ALA A 127 19.40 -6.05 -5.44
N GLU A 128 19.42 -7.39 -5.45
CA GLU A 128 18.49 -8.19 -6.26
C GLU A 128 17.04 -8.08 -5.73
N LEU A 129 16.84 -8.13 -4.41
CA LEU A 129 15.52 -7.98 -3.79
C LEU A 129 14.97 -6.55 -3.96
N GLY A 130 15.82 -5.52 -3.84
CA GLY A 130 15.46 -4.13 -4.10
C GLY A 130 15.00 -3.92 -5.54
N THR A 131 15.70 -4.55 -6.51
CA THR A 131 15.29 -4.56 -7.92
C THR A 131 13.91 -5.22 -8.10
N ALA A 132 13.64 -6.32 -7.40
CA ALA A 132 12.34 -6.98 -7.44
C ALA A 132 11.22 -6.11 -6.87
N ILE A 133 11.46 -5.43 -5.74
CA ILE A 133 10.50 -4.48 -5.14
C ILE A 133 10.25 -3.31 -6.11
N ASN A 134 11.28 -2.75 -6.74
CA ASN A 134 11.12 -1.65 -7.68
C ASN A 134 10.27 -2.05 -8.90
N GLY A 135 10.52 -3.24 -9.46
CA GLY A 135 9.69 -3.80 -10.54
C GLY A 135 8.21 -3.96 -10.13
N LEU A 136 7.97 -4.43 -8.90
CA LEU A 136 6.63 -4.55 -8.35
C LEU A 136 5.96 -3.17 -8.15
N CYS A 137 6.68 -2.19 -7.61
CA CYS A 137 6.19 -0.84 -7.40
C CYS A 137 5.86 -0.13 -8.73
N THR A 138 6.69 -0.32 -9.75
CA THR A 138 6.45 0.20 -11.11
C THR A 138 5.17 -0.38 -11.69
N ALA A 139 4.99 -1.70 -11.62
CA ALA A 139 3.79 -2.36 -12.09
C ALA A 139 2.53 -1.91 -11.34
N PHE A 140 2.65 -1.61 -10.03
CA PHE A 140 1.55 -1.05 -9.26
C PHE A 140 1.19 0.37 -9.70
N ASP A 141 2.17 1.25 -9.95
CA ASP A 141 1.92 2.60 -10.46
C ASP A 141 1.18 2.56 -11.80
N ASP A 142 1.62 1.69 -12.71
CA ASP A 142 0.98 1.47 -14.01
C ASP A 142 -0.45 0.95 -13.87
N LEU A 143 -0.71 0.06 -12.91
CA LEU A 143 -2.06 -0.41 -12.59
C LEU A 143 -2.96 0.75 -12.14
N VAL A 144 -2.45 1.62 -11.25
CA VAL A 144 -3.22 2.76 -10.75
C VAL A 144 -3.51 3.75 -11.88
N GLU A 145 -2.53 4.07 -12.71
CA GLU A 145 -2.71 5.00 -13.83
C GLU A 145 -3.63 4.46 -14.92
N THR A 146 -3.53 3.18 -15.25
CA THR A 146 -4.43 2.52 -16.21
C THR A 146 -5.86 2.52 -15.69
N HIS A 147 -6.07 2.12 -14.43
CA HIS A 147 -7.38 2.15 -13.79
C HIS A 147 -7.98 3.55 -13.75
N LYS A 148 -7.17 4.58 -13.45
CA LYS A 148 -7.62 5.98 -13.50
C LYS A 148 -8.05 6.39 -14.90
N LYS A 149 -7.29 6.02 -15.93
CA LYS A 149 -7.63 6.32 -17.33
C LYS A 149 -8.94 5.65 -17.76
N ASP A 150 -9.11 4.38 -17.44
CA ASP A 150 -10.32 3.60 -17.78
C ASP A 150 -11.61 4.21 -17.20
N HIS A 151 -11.49 4.90 -16.06
CA HIS A 151 -12.59 5.57 -15.37
C HIS A 151 -12.59 7.10 -15.53
N MET A 152 -11.78 7.66 -16.43
CA MET A 152 -11.68 9.11 -16.67
C MET A 152 -11.36 9.92 -15.39
N LEU A 153 -10.59 9.33 -14.47
CA LEU A 153 -10.17 9.92 -13.19
C LEU A 153 -8.84 10.70 -13.31
N THR A 154 -8.49 11.11 -14.52
CA THR A 154 -7.25 11.84 -14.81
C THR A 154 -7.52 13.33 -15.05
N GLY A 155 -6.67 14.21 -14.55
CA GLY A 155 -6.78 15.66 -14.78
C GLY A 155 -8.00 16.30 -14.12
N ASN A 156 -8.82 16.99 -14.92
CA ASN A 156 -10.06 17.63 -14.47
C ASN A 156 -11.22 16.64 -14.53
N VAL A 157 -11.41 15.88 -13.46
CA VAL A 157 -12.44 14.85 -13.35
C VAL A 157 -13.83 15.51 -13.26
N SER A 158 -14.69 15.22 -14.25
CA SER A 158 -16.07 15.71 -14.28
C SER A 158 -16.93 15.06 -13.18
N ASP A 159 -18.04 15.70 -12.82
CA ASP A 159 -18.93 15.14 -11.79
C ASP A 159 -19.63 13.87 -12.29
N GLU A 160 -19.88 13.73 -13.59
CA GLU A 160 -20.37 12.51 -14.23
C GLU A 160 -19.37 11.37 -14.12
N ALA A 161 -18.07 11.63 -14.36
CA ALA A 161 -17.03 10.62 -14.20
C ALA A 161 -16.92 10.14 -12.74
N LYS A 162 -17.00 11.06 -11.76
CA LYS A 162 -17.02 10.70 -10.33
C LYS A 162 -18.24 9.86 -9.98
N ALA A 163 -19.43 10.26 -10.41
CA ALA A 163 -20.67 9.55 -10.14
C ALA A 163 -20.67 8.15 -10.79
N GLY A 164 -20.20 8.05 -12.03
CA GLY A 164 -20.04 6.78 -12.74
C GLY A 164 -19.04 5.86 -12.04
N TYR A 165 -17.90 6.39 -11.59
CA TYR A 165 -16.92 5.61 -10.83
C TYR A 165 -17.45 5.14 -9.48
N PHE A 166 -18.18 6.01 -8.76
CA PHE A 166 -18.83 5.64 -7.51
C PHE A 166 -19.86 4.52 -7.72
N ALA A 167 -20.73 4.64 -8.72
CA ALA A 167 -21.69 3.61 -9.08
C ALA A 167 -21.01 2.28 -9.46
N TRP A 168 -19.90 2.34 -10.19
CA TRP A 168 -19.09 1.16 -10.51
C TRP A 168 -18.53 0.48 -9.25
N CYS A 169 -18.04 1.26 -8.27
CA CYS A 169 -17.56 0.73 -7.00
C CYS A 169 -18.70 0.10 -6.17
N GLU A 170 -19.84 0.79 -6.04
CA GLU A 170 -21.02 0.31 -5.32
C GLU A 170 -21.54 -1.01 -5.89
N ALA A 171 -21.68 -1.08 -7.22
CA ALA A 171 -22.14 -2.29 -7.90
C ALA A 171 -21.24 -3.51 -7.62
N ARG A 172 -20.00 -3.29 -7.18
CA ARG A 172 -18.97 -4.31 -6.96
C ARG A 172 -18.71 -4.60 -5.48
N GLN A 173 -19.35 -3.89 -4.55
CA GLN A 173 -19.16 -4.12 -3.11
C GLN A 173 -19.48 -5.56 -2.69
N HIS A 174 -20.50 -6.18 -3.30
CA HIS A 174 -20.90 -7.56 -3.01
C HIS A 174 -19.81 -8.60 -3.34
N MET A 175 -18.77 -8.22 -4.08
CA MET A 175 -17.66 -9.10 -4.43
C MET A 175 -16.59 -9.17 -3.33
N VAL A 176 -16.62 -8.22 -2.40
CA VAL A 176 -15.72 -8.20 -1.26
C VAL A 176 -16.09 -9.36 -0.34
N ARG A 177 -15.08 -10.10 0.13
CA ARG A 177 -15.29 -11.23 1.04
C ARG A 177 -14.78 -10.87 2.44
N PRO A 178 -15.67 -10.60 3.41
CA PRO A 178 -15.26 -10.48 4.80
C PRO A 178 -14.72 -11.83 5.28
N ASN A 179 -13.52 -11.85 5.86
CA ASN A 179 -12.96 -13.06 6.47
C ASN A 179 -12.66 -12.80 7.95
N THR A 180 -13.19 -13.67 8.82
CA THR A 180 -13.02 -13.59 10.28
C THR A 180 -11.88 -14.45 10.82
N GLN A 181 -11.18 -15.18 9.95
CA GLN A 181 -10.07 -16.03 10.37
C GLN A 181 -8.87 -15.20 10.83
N TYR A 182 -8.38 -15.55 12.01
CA TYR A 182 -7.10 -15.04 12.52
C TYR A 182 -5.97 -15.70 11.73
N ILE A 183 -5.05 -14.87 11.22
CA ILE A 183 -3.84 -15.33 10.54
C ILE A 183 -2.66 -14.62 11.17
N GLU A 184 -1.66 -15.41 11.56
CA GLU A 184 -0.40 -14.91 12.12
C GLU A 184 0.50 -14.39 10.99
N GLY A 185 1.30 -13.35 11.26
CA GLY A 185 2.17 -12.72 10.27
C GLY A 185 1.53 -11.55 9.52
N LEU A 186 2.22 -10.41 9.50
CA LEU A 186 1.69 -9.16 8.94
C LEU A 186 1.46 -9.25 7.41
N HIS A 187 2.31 -9.97 6.68
CA HIS A 187 2.14 -10.18 5.24
C HIS A 187 0.85 -10.95 4.91
N PHE A 188 0.53 -12.01 5.68
CA PHE A 188 -0.73 -12.72 5.53
C PHE A 188 -1.95 -11.88 5.93
N GLN A 189 -1.82 -11.03 6.96
CA GLN A 189 -2.88 -10.09 7.31
C GLN A 189 -3.16 -9.10 6.17
N TYR A 190 -2.13 -8.58 5.51
CA TYR A 190 -2.32 -7.73 4.33
C TYR A 190 -2.96 -8.50 3.17
N ALA A 191 -2.51 -9.72 2.85
CA ALA A 191 -3.14 -10.54 1.82
C ALA A 191 -4.63 -10.81 2.10
N ARG A 192 -4.98 -11.06 3.37
CA ARG A 192 -6.38 -11.17 3.78
C ARG A 192 -7.14 -9.87 3.53
N ARG A 193 -6.59 -8.73 3.97
CA ARG A 193 -7.22 -7.41 3.76
C ARG A 193 -7.38 -7.06 2.29
N ALA A 194 -6.54 -7.58 1.40
CA ALA A 194 -6.74 -7.42 -0.04
C ALA A 194 -8.09 -7.99 -0.51
N THR A 195 -8.53 -9.11 0.08
CA THR A 195 -9.83 -9.76 -0.23
C THR A 195 -11.03 -9.01 0.37
N GLU A 196 -10.78 -8.20 1.39
CA GLU A 196 -11.76 -7.35 2.08
C GLU A 196 -11.94 -5.98 1.38
N HIS A 197 -11.28 -5.76 0.24
CA HIS A 197 -11.39 -4.53 -0.55
C HIS A 197 -11.59 -4.83 -2.04
N LEU A 198 -12.05 -3.80 -2.77
CA LEU A 198 -12.25 -3.92 -4.22
C LEU A 198 -10.91 -4.14 -4.94
N ARG A 199 -10.93 -5.07 -5.90
CA ARG A 199 -9.83 -5.43 -6.78
C ARG A 199 -10.33 -5.61 -8.21
N LEU A 200 -9.41 -5.47 -9.14
CA LEU A 200 -9.59 -5.90 -10.51
C LEU A 200 -9.61 -7.43 -10.57
N ARG A 201 -10.49 -7.95 -11.41
CA ARG A 201 -10.58 -9.36 -11.78
C ARG A 201 -9.64 -9.63 -12.94
N MET A 202 -9.17 -10.86 -13.06
CA MET A 202 -8.43 -11.31 -14.23
C MET A 202 -9.21 -11.00 -15.51
N GLY A 203 -8.54 -10.36 -16.47
CA GLY A 203 -9.12 -9.89 -17.74
C GLY A 203 -9.57 -8.44 -17.73
N GLU A 204 -9.60 -7.75 -16.59
CA GLU A 204 -9.77 -6.30 -16.53
C GLU A 204 -8.42 -5.59 -16.81
N GLY A 205 -8.45 -4.40 -17.42
CA GLY A 205 -7.32 -3.77 -18.13
C GLY A 205 -5.92 -4.08 -17.59
N ALA A 206 -5.58 -3.57 -16.39
CA ALA A 206 -4.25 -3.73 -15.80
C ALA A 206 -4.06 -5.01 -14.94
N SER A 207 -5.09 -5.84 -14.78
CA SER A 207 -5.04 -7.01 -13.89
C SER A 207 -4.00 -8.05 -14.32
N ILE A 208 -3.85 -8.26 -15.63
CA ILE A 208 -2.93 -9.25 -16.20
C ILE A 208 -1.48 -8.81 -15.98
N SER A 209 -1.16 -7.55 -16.27
CA SER A 209 0.18 -6.99 -16.05
C SER A 209 0.57 -7.04 -14.57
N TRP A 210 -0.37 -6.74 -13.67
CA TRP A 210 -0.15 -6.87 -12.23
C TRP A 210 0.09 -8.32 -11.79
N ALA A 211 -0.73 -9.26 -12.26
CA ALA A 211 -0.53 -10.69 -12.00
C ALA A 211 0.85 -11.17 -12.50
N ALA A 212 1.26 -10.75 -13.69
CA ALA A 212 2.59 -11.06 -14.24
C ALA A 212 3.73 -10.48 -13.38
N ALA A 213 3.56 -9.27 -12.85
CA ALA A 213 4.53 -8.67 -11.94
C ALA A 213 4.64 -9.44 -10.61
N ILE A 214 3.52 -9.94 -10.07
CA ILE A 214 3.53 -10.81 -8.88
C ILE A 214 4.30 -12.10 -9.16
N CYS A 215 4.08 -12.74 -10.31
CA CYS A 215 4.82 -13.95 -10.70
C CYS A 215 6.33 -13.67 -10.86
N ALA A 216 6.68 -12.58 -11.55
CA ALA A 216 8.09 -12.18 -11.73
C ALA A 216 8.76 -11.88 -10.38
N PHE A 217 8.06 -11.19 -9.47
CA PHE A 217 8.53 -10.93 -8.11
C PHE A 217 8.75 -12.23 -7.34
N TYR A 218 7.80 -13.16 -7.36
CA TYR A 218 7.93 -14.45 -6.69
C TYR A 218 9.16 -15.23 -7.17
N LEU A 219 9.36 -15.32 -8.50
CA LEU A 219 10.51 -16.01 -9.09
C LEU A 219 11.83 -15.33 -8.73
N ALA A 220 11.89 -14.00 -8.78
CA ALA A 220 13.08 -13.24 -8.42
C ALA A 220 13.45 -13.46 -6.95
N VAL A 221 12.49 -13.28 -6.02
CA VAL A 221 12.75 -13.48 -4.58
C VAL A 221 13.16 -14.92 -4.28
N THR A 222 12.50 -15.91 -4.89
CA THR A 222 12.86 -17.33 -4.73
C THR A 222 14.29 -17.59 -5.18
N SER A 223 14.65 -17.16 -6.39
CA SER A 223 15.99 -17.30 -6.94
C SER A 223 17.04 -16.62 -6.05
N THR A 224 16.80 -15.39 -5.60
CA THR A 224 17.74 -14.64 -4.75
C THR A 224 17.94 -15.32 -3.39
N VAL A 225 16.85 -15.78 -2.76
CA VAL A 225 16.91 -16.47 -1.46
C VAL A 225 17.65 -17.80 -1.59
N GLU A 226 17.32 -18.61 -2.60
CA GLU A 226 18.01 -19.89 -2.86
C GLU A 226 19.50 -19.69 -3.14
N LYS A 227 19.86 -18.59 -3.80
CA LYS A 227 21.24 -18.27 -4.15
C LYS A 227 22.06 -17.82 -2.94
N TYR A 228 21.55 -16.91 -2.12
CA TYR A 228 22.36 -16.19 -1.11
C TYR A 228 22.08 -16.54 0.35
N VAL A 229 20.88 -17.01 0.69
CA VAL A 229 20.50 -17.27 2.08
C VAL A 229 20.91 -18.68 2.49
N THR A 230 21.49 -18.84 3.67
CA THR A 230 21.71 -20.17 4.26
C THR A 230 20.36 -20.78 4.59
N SER A 231 20.13 -22.02 4.22
CA SER A 231 18.83 -22.68 4.42
C SER A 231 18.40 -22.66 5.90
N TRP A 232 17.35 -21.90 6.21
CA TRP A 232 16.59 -22.01 7.46
C TRP A 232 15.17 -22.45 7.13
N SER A 233 14.92 -23.76 7.32
CA SER A 233 13.68 -24.52 7.58
C SER A 233 12.29 -24.12 7.05
N TYR A 234 12.11 -23.03 6.31
CA TYR A 234 10.80 -22.55 5.85
C TYR A 234 10.80 -22.47 4.33
N SER A 235 9.93 -23.27 3.71
CA SER A 235 9.70 -23.20 2.27
C SER A 235 9.21 -21.79 1.92
N ILE A 236 9.88 -21.13 1.00
CA ILE A 236 9.46 -19.81 0.49
C ILE A 236 8.04 -19.88 -0.09
N VAL A 237 7.67 -21.05 -0.63
CA VAL A 237 6.35 -21.37 -1.15
C VAL A 237 5.28 -21.26 -0.06
N ASP A 238 5.54 -21.81 1.13
CA ASP A 238 4.56 -21.84 2.23
C ASP A 238 4.38 -20.46 2.89
N GLN A 239 5.33 -19.56 2.67
CA GLN A 239 5.36 -18.22 3.25
C GLN A 239 4.90 -17.15 2.26
N PHE A 240 4.72 -17.49 0.99
CA PHE A 240 4.28 -16.54 -0.01
C PHE A 240 2.83 -16.15 0.26
N PRO A 241 2.51 -14.84 0.44
CA PRO A 241 1.23 -14.42 1.00
C PRO A 241 0.05 -14.51 0.02
N LEU A 242 0.30 -14.68 -1.27
CA LEU A 242 -0.71 -14.63 -2.33
C LEU A 242 -0.76 -15.97 -3.09
N GLU A 243 -1.92 -16.30 -3.64
CA GLU A 243 -2.00 -17.35 -4.66
C GLU A 243 -1.22 -16.89 -5.89
N ILE A 244 -0.31 -17.73 -6.40
CA ILE A 244 0.41 -17.43 -7.63
C ILE A 244 -0.59 -17.54 -8.79
N PRO A 245 -0.81 -16.47 -9.58
CA PRO A 245 -1.72 -16.53 -10.70
C PRO A 245 -1.28 -17.58 -11.74
N ASP A 246 -2.19 -18.47 -12.11
CA ASP A 246 -2.03 -19.31 -13.31
C ASP A 246 -2.17 -18.39 -14.54
N LEU A 247 -1.04 -18.06 -15.17
CA LEU A 247 -0.97 -17.24 -16.39
C LEU A 247 -0.90 -18.08 -17.66
#